data_AF-A0A2S2DHM7-F1
#
_entry.id   AF-A0A2S2DHM7-F1
#
_cell.length_a   1.000
_cell.length_b   1.000
_cell.length_c   1.000
_cell.angle_alpha   90.00
_cell.angle_beta   90.00
_cell.angle_gamma   90.00
#
_symmetry.space_group_name_H-M   'P 1'
#
loop_
_entity.id
_entity.type
_entity.pdbx_description
1 polymer ?
#
loop_
_entity_poly.entity_id
_entity_poly.type
_entity_poly.pdbx_seq_one_letter_code
_entity_poly.pdbx_strand_id
1 'polypeptide(L)'
;MNRENWFQASPEGAKALGGVHHYVTKNTNLPSQLIHLVFLRVSQINGCAHCIDLHSRDLIKEGMSVDKLVLVPVWHEAAYLFSDQERAALAWAEEVTRVSETHASDEAYAAASKAFDSRDLVDLTIAIAAMNAFNRMGVSFRLKPAAKA
;
A
#
# COMPACT_ATOMS: atom_id res chain seq x y z
N MET A 1 11.43 24.31 11.83
CA MET A 1 12.19 23.84 10.64
C MET A 1 11.18 23.35 9.62
N ASN A 2 11.18 23.93 8.42
CA ASN A 2 10.35 23.43 7.31
C ASN A 2 11.16 22.36 6.58
N ARG A 3 10.53 21.22 6.27
CA ARG A 3 11.15 20.19 5.43
C ARG A 3 10.86 20.48 3.97
N GLU A 4 11.73 20.00 3.10
CA GLU A 4 11.72 20.38 1.68
C GLU A 4 10.50 19.83 0.93
N ASN A 5 10.03 20.56 -0.08
CA ASN A 5 9.04 20.03 -1.01
C ASN A 5 9.74 19.21 -2.09
N TRP A 6 9.77 17.89 -1.90
CA TRP A 6 10.48 16.98 -2.80
C TRP A 6 9.99 17.00 -4.26
N PHE A 7 8.72 17.38 -4.52
CA PHE A 7 8.21 17.56 -5.89
C PHE A 7 8.83 18.77 -6.58
N GLN A 8 9.13 19.83 -5.84
CA GLN A 8 9.76 21.05 -6.36
C GLN A 8 11.28 20.92 -6.41
N ALA A 9 11.88 20.33 -5.37
CA ALA A 9 13.32 20.17 -5.25
C ALA A 9 13.88 19.11 -6.22
N SER A 10 13.12 18.09 -6.59
CA SER A 10 13.52 17.09 -7.58
C SER A 10 12.35 16.65 -8.47
N PRO A 11 11.96 17.47 -9.47
CA PRO A 11 10.82 17.18 -10.34
C PRO A 11 11.00 15.89 -11.15
N GLU A 12 12.21 15.61 -11.63
CA GLU A 12 12.51 14.39 -12.39
C GLU A 12 12.44 13.14 -11.52
N GLY A 13 12.94 13.21 -10.27
CA GLY A 13 12.81 12.14 -9.30
C GLY A 13 11.35 11.89 -8.91
N ALA A 14 10.57 12.94 -8.73
CA ALA A 14 9.14 12.83 -8.49
C ALA A 14 8.38 12.22 -9.67
N LYS A 15 8.75 12.58 -10.90
CA LYS A 15 8.20 11.97 -12.12
C LYS A 15 8.54 10.48 -12.20
N ALA A 16 9.75 10.07 -11.85
CA ALA A 16 10.16 8.67 -11.86
C ALA A 16 9.32 7.83 -10.87
N LEU A 17 9.18 8.27 -9.62
CA LEU A 17 8.31 7.61 -8.64
C LEU A 17 6.83 7.60 -9.08
N GLY A 18 6.36 8.71 -9.65
CA GLY A 18 5.02 8.82 -10.23
C GLY A 18 4.78 7.82 -11.38
N GLY A 19 5.81 7.51 -12.17
CA GLY A 19 5.74 6.49 -13.22
C GLY A 19 5.47 5.09 -12.68
N VAL A 20 6.10 4.72 -11.56
CA VAL A 20 5.83 3.43 -10.89
C VAL A 20 4.40 3.40 -10.35
N HIS A 21 3.95 4.49 -9.70
CA HIS A 21 2.55 4.60 -9.24
C HIS A 21 1.54 4.47 -10.40
N HIS A 22 1.81 5.15 -11.52
CA HIS A 22 0.96 5.08 -12.70
C HIS A 22 0.90 3.65 -13.25
N TYR A 23 2.04 2.96 -13.35
CA TYR A 23 2.08 1.57 -13.78
C TYR A 23 1.18 0.70 -12.89
N VAL A 24 1.37 0.72 -11.57
CA VAL A 24 0.61 -0.18 -10.68
C VAL A 24 -0.89 0.12 -10.69
N THR A 25 -1.29 1.39 -10.79
CA THR A 25 -2.71 1.82 -10.74
C THR A 25 -3.44 1.80 -12.08
N LYS A 26 -2.73 1.66 -13.21
CA LYS A 26 -3.34 1.75 -14.56
C LYS A 26 -2.97 0.61 -15.51
N ASN A 27 -1.85 -0.06 -15.29
CA ASN A 27 -1.26 -1.00 -16.25
C ASN A 27 -1.09 -2.43 -15.68
N THR A 28 -1.80 -2.76 -14.60
CA THR A 28 -1.85 -4.10 -14.00
C THR A 28 -3.27 -4.66 -14.09
N ASN A 29 -3.42 -5.98 -13.88
CA ASN A 29 -4.75 -6.61 -13.80
C ASN A 29 -5.32 -6.60 -12.38
N LEU A 30 -4.60 -6.02 -11.41
CA LEU A 30 -5.03 -5.99 -10.02
C LEU A 30 -6.26 -5.08 -9.86
N PRO A 31 -7.29 -5.50 -9.10
CA PRO A 31 -8.42 -4.63 -8.80
C PRO A 31 -7.96 -3.33 -8.11
N SER A 32 -8.53 -2.19 -8.52
CA SER A 32 -8.21 -0.87 -7.93
C SER A 32 -8.33 -0.86 -6.41
N GLN A 33 -9.42 -1.45 -5.91
CA GLN A 33 -9.68 -1.55 -4.46
C GLN A 33 -8.65 -2.41 -3.74
N LEU A 34 -8.11 -3.46 -4.38
CA LEU A 34 -7.03 -4.27 -3.81
C LEU A 34 -5.72 -3.49 -3.71
N ILE A 35 -5.39 -2.69 -4.75
CA ILE A 35 -4.21 -1.82 -4.74
C ILE A 35 -4.31 -0.80 -3.61
N HIS A 36 -5.45 -0.12 -3.48
CA HIS A 36 -5.66 0.86 -2.42
C HIS A 36 -5.69 0.23 -1.01
N LEU A 37 -6.19 -1.00 -0.87
CA LEU A 37 -6.15 -1.76 0.38
C LEU A 37 -4.71 -2.07 0.80
N VAL A 38 -3.88 -2.54 -0.14
CA VAL A 38 -2.45 -2.79 0.09
C VAL A 38 -1.74 -1.48 0.42
N PHE A 39 -1.99 -0.41 -0.32
CA PHE A 39 -1.41 0.90 -0.07
C PHE A 39 -1.74 1.44 1.33
N LEU A 40 -2.99 1.27 1.76
CA LEU A 40 -3.41 1.62 3.12
C LEU A 40 -2.64 0.80 4.16
N ARG A 41 -2.59 -0.53 4.01
CA ARG A 41 -1.94 -1.39 5.01
C ARG A 41 -0.46 -1.11 5.15
N VAL A 42 0.26 -0.99 4.03
CA VAL A 42 1.68 -0.62 4.01
C VAL A 42 1.90 0.74 4.70
N SER A 43 1.01 1.71 4.43
CA SER A 43 1.07 3.05 5.03
C SER A 43 0.81 3.05 6.53
N GLN A 44 -0.08 2.19 7.03
CA GLN A 44 -0.35 2.00 8.46
C GLN A 44 0.88 1.44 9.18
N ILE A 45 1.55 0.45 8.59
CA ILE A 45 2.76 -0.15 9.15
C ILE A 45 3.89 0.91 9.23
N ASN A 46 4.07 1.68 8.16
CA ASN A 46 5.12 2.69 8.07
C ASN A 46 4.79 4.02 8.77
N GLY A 47 3.57 4.22 9.26
CA GLY A 47 3.15 5.45 9.93
C GLY A 47 3.06 6.70 9.03
N CYS A 48 2.75 6.55 7.73
CA CYS A 48 2.57 7.69 6.83
C CYS A 48 1.16 8.29 6.95
N ALA A 49 0.94 9.27 7.83
CA ALA A 49 -0.38 9.89 8.04
C ALA A 49 -1.03 10.44 6.75
N HIS A 50 -0.25 11.08 5.88
CA HIS A 50 -0.73 11.56 4.58
C HIS A 50 -1.24 10.41 3.69
N CYS A 51 -0.47 9.33 3.60
CA CYS A 51 -0.78 8.18 2.77
C CYS A 51 -1.98 7.39 3.32
N ILE A 52 -2.08 7.26 4.65
CA ILE A 52 -3.23 6.64 5.34
C ILE A 52 -4.51 7.40 5.02
N ASP A 53 -4.51 8.73 5.17
CA ASP A 53 -5.69 9.56 4.87
C ASP A 53 -6.07 9.49 3.38
N LEU A 54 -5.08 9.57 2.48
CA LEU A 54 -5.30 9.49 1.04
C LEU A 54 -5.99 8.18 0.64
N HIS A 55 -5.39 7.04 0.99
CA HIS A 55 -5.91 5.74 0.54
C HIS A 55 -7.14 5.29 1.31
N SER A 56 -7.36 5.77 2.55
CA SER A 56 -8.65 5.61 3.22
C SER A 56 -9.78 6.28 2.44
N ARG A 57 -9.56 7.51 1.94
CA ARG A 57 -10.56 8.22 1.13
C ARG A 57 -10.79 7.55 -0.21
N ASP A 58 -9.74 7.04 -0.85
CA ASP A 58 -9.87 6.33 -2.12
C ASP A 58 -10.71 5.06 -1.96
N LEU A 59 -10.46 4.25 -0.93
CA LEU A 59 -11.26 3.07 -0.62
C LEU A 59 -12.73 3.39 -0.33
N ILE A 60 -13.00 4.46 0.43
CA ILE A 60 -14.38 4.92 0.69
C ILE A 60 -15.06 5.34 -0.61
N LYS A 61 -14.37 6.08 -1.49
CA LYS A 61 -14.91 6.48 -2.81
C LYS A 61 -15.22 5.26 -3.69
N GLU A 62 -14.43 4.20 -3.56
CA GLU A 62 -14.65 2.92 -4.25
C GLU A 62 -15.69 2.02 -3.57
N GLY A 63 -16.36 2.49 -2.51
CA GLY A 63 -17.47 1.80 -1.87
C GLY A 63 -17.10 0.87 -0.70
N MET A 64 -15.86 0.88 -0.22
CA MET A 64 -15.51 0.17 1.01
C MET A 64 -16.23 0.79 2.22
N SER A 65 -16.85 -0.05 3.06
CA SER A 65 -17.50 0.42 4.29
C SER A 65 -16.46 0.91 5.30
N VAL A 66 -16.86 1.89 6.13
CA VAL A 66 -16.02 2.37 7.24
C VAL A 66 -15.72 1.23 8.22
N ASP A 67 -16.67 0.33 8.47
CA ASP A 67 -16.48 -0.81 9.37
C ASP A 67 -15.34 -1.73 8.91
N LYS A 68 -15.27 -2.05 7.60
CA LYS A 68 -14.15 -2.84 7.05
C LYS A 68 -12.84 -2.05 7.08
N LEU A 69 -12.89 -0.76 6.73
CA LEU A 69 -11.73 0.13 6.68
C LEU A 69 -11.00 0.23 8.03
N VAL A 70 -11.73 0.43 9.13
CA VAL A 70 -11.13 0.59 10.47
C VAL A 70 -10.52 -0.71 11.01
N LEU A 71 -10.92 -1.86 10.45
CA LEU A 71 -10.42 -3.18 10.82
C LEU A 71 -9.21 -3.64 9.99
N VAL A 72 -8.81 -2.91 8.94
CA VAL A 72 -7.60 -3.23 8.14
C VAL A 72 -6.33 -3.44 8.98
N PRO A 73 -6.04 -2.65 10.03
CA PRO A 73 -4.84 -2.88 10.85
C PRO A 73 -4.79 -4.24 11.56
N VAL A 74 -5.97 -4.85 11.78
CA VAL A 74 -6.20 -6.07 12.55
C VAL A 74 -6.98 -7.10 11.72
N TRP A 75 -6.81 -7.06 10.39
CA TRP A 75 -7.62 -7.83 9.45
C TRP A 75 -7.65 -9.34 9.71
N HIS A 76 -6.61 -9.89 10.34
CA HIS A 76 -6.52 -11.32 10.69
C HIS A 76 -7.59 -11.74 11.71
N GLU A 77 -7.91 -10.88 12.70
CA GLU A 77 -8.98 -11.13 13.68
C GLU A 77 -10.38 -10.97 13.07
N ALA A 78 -10.49 -10.23 11.97
CA ALA A 78 -11.73 -9.98 11.24
C ALA A 78 -11.70 -10.59 9.83
N ALA A 79 -11.02 -11.72 9.66
CA ALA A 79 -10.71 -12.29 8.34
C ALA A 79 -11.94 -12.56 7.47
N TYR A 80 -13.11 -12.79 8.07
CA TYR A 80 -14.38 -12.99 7.36
C TYR A 80 -14.87 -11.75 6.59
N LEU A 81 -14.34 -10.56 6.86
CA LEU A 81 -14.62 -9.33 6.11
C LEU A 81 -13.78 -9.18 4.84
N PHE A 82 -12.75 -10.01 4.67
CA PHE A 82 -11.77 -9.93 3.59
C PHE A 82 -11.82 -11.20 2.73
N SER A 83 -11.83 -11.02 1.41
CA SER A 83 -11.76 -12.15 0.47
C SER A 83 -10.43 -12.88 0.58
N ASP A 84 -10.36 -14.11 0.07
CA ASP A 84 -9.11 -14.90 0.05
C ASP A 84 -7.97 -14.14 -0.64
N GLN A 85 -8.28 -13.45 -1.73
CA GLN A 85 -7.32 -12.63 -2.47
C GLN A 85 -6.85 -11.41 -1.66
N GLU A 86 -7.77 -10.73 -0.97
CA GLU A 86 -7.42 -9.61 -0.08
C GLU A 86 -6.55 -10.06 1.09
N ARG A 87 -6.87 -11.19 1.72
CA ARG A 87 -6.09 -11.77 2.82
C ARG A 87 -4.68 -12.14 2.38
N ALA A 88 -4.54 -12.77 1.20
CA ALA A 88 -3.24 -13.09 0.63
C ALA A 88 -2.42 -11.82 0.30
N ALA A 89 -3.05 -10.80 -0.28
CA ALA A 89 -2.38 -9.53 -0.57
C ALA A 89 -1.96 -8.79 0.70
N LEU A 90 -2.81 -8.74 1.72
CA LEU A 90 -2.51 -8.12 3.00
C LEU A 90 -1.36 -8.84 3.70
N ALA A 91 -1.39 -10.17 3.79
CA ALA A 91 -0.31 -10.96 4.38
C ALA A 91 1.02 -10.74 3.65
N TRP A 92 1.02 -10.78 2.31
CA TRP A 92 2.23 -10.51 1.52
C TRP A 92 2.72 -9.07 1.68
N ALA A 93 1.81 -8.09 1.75
CA ALA A 93 2.16 -6.70 2.00
C ALA A 93 2.82 -6.49 3.37
N GLU A 94 2.33 -7.19 4.42
CA GLU A 94 2.93 -7.16 5.75
C GLU A 94 4.34 -7.75 5.77
N GLU A 95 4.52 -8.89 5.10
CA GLU A 95 5.78 -9.60 4.96
C GLU A 95 6.82 -8.72 4.26
N VAL A 96 6.50 -8.24 3.05
CA VAL A 96 7.43 -7.46 2.21
C VAL A 96 7.70 -6.06 2.79
N THR A 97 6.74 -5.46 3.48
CA THR A 97 6.97 -4.15 4.14
C THR A 97 7.99 -4.27 5.26
N ARG A 98 8.02 -5.41 5.97
CA ARG A 98 8.97 -5.71 7.04
C ARG A 98 10.12 -6.60 6.57
N VAL A 99 10.51 -6.52 5.29
CA VAL A 99 11.52 -7.41 4.69
C VAL A 99 12.86 -7.45 5.44
N SER A 100 13.22 -6.40 6.19
CA SER A 100 14.42 -6.39 7.05
C SER A 100 14.33 -7.32 8.26
N GLU A 101 13.11 -7.69 8.66
CA GLU A 101 12.79 -8.57 9.79
C GLU A 101 12.34 -9.95 9.31
N THR A 102 11.51 -9.99 8.27
CA THR A 102 10.85 -11.21 7.77
C THR A 102 11.68 -11.94 6.72
N HIS A 103 12.53 -11.21 6.00
CA HIS A 103 13.29 -11.68 4.84
C HIS A 103 12.44 -12.29 3.72
N ALA A 104 11.12 -12.02 3.70
CA ALA A 104 10.17 -12.58 2.73
C ALA A 104 10.31 -14.10 2.59
N SER A 105 9.92 -14.80 3.66
CA SER A 105 10.08 -16.25 3.79
C SER A 105 9.45 -17.03 2.61
N ASP A 106 10.03 -18.19 2.30
CA ASP A 106 9.50 -19.11 1.27
C ASP A 106 8.05 -19.52 1.58
N GLU A 107 7.70 -19.66 2.86
CA GLU A 107 6.33 -19.96 3.30
C GLU A 107 5.36 -18.83 2.94
N ALA A 108 5.72 -17.57 3.23
CA ALA A 108 4.90 -16.41 2.89
C ALA A 108 4.76 -16.26 1.36
N TYR A 109 5.85 -16.47 0.61
CA TYR A 109 5.81 -16.45 -0.85
C TYR A 109 4.90 -17.56 -1.40
N ALA A 110 5.05 -18.79 -0.92
CA ALA A 110 4.23 -19.93 -1.35
C ALA A 110 2.75 -19.77 -0.98
N ALA A 111 2.44 -19.06 0.12
CA ALA A 111 1.07 -18.71 0.47
C ALA A 111 0.49 -17.67 -0.50
N ALA A 112 1.24 -16.60 -0.80
CA ALA A 112 0.82 -15.57 -1.74
C ALA A 112 0.65 -16.12 -3.17
N SER A 113 1.57 -16.97 -3.63
CA SER A 113 1.56 -17.54 -4.98
C SER A 113 0.39 -18.49 -5.26
N LYS A 114 -0.35 -18.93 -4.23
CA LYS A 114 -1.59 -19.70 -4.40
C LYS A 114 -2.79 -18.84 -4.77
N ALA A 115 -2.74 -17.55 -4.48
CA ALA A 115 -3.86 -16.61 -4.68
C ALA A 115 -3.70 -15.71 -5.92
N PHE A 116 -2.51 -15.67 -6.52
CA PHE A 116 -2.17 -14.82 -7.66
C PHE A 116 -1.45 -15.63 -8.73
N ASP A 117 -1.65 -15.27 -9.99
CA ASP A 117 -0.75 -15.74 -11.04
C ASP A 117 0.63 -15.07 -10.91
N SER A 118 1.61 -15.57 -11.67
CA SER A 118 2.99 -15.12 -11.54
C SER A 118 3.17 -13.63 -11.87
N ARG A 119 2.37 -13.10 -12.80
CA ARG A 119 2.45 -11.69 -13.20
C ARG A 119 1.80 -10.81 -12.13
N ASP A 120 0.61 -11.16 -11.67
CA ASP A 120 -0.13 -10.40 -10.67
C ASP A 120 0.59 -10.38 -9.31
N LEU A 121 1.30 -11.46 -8.94
CA LEU A 121 2.15 -11.47 -7.74
C LEU A 121 3.34 -10.50 -7.87
N VAL A 122 3.96 -10.43 -9.05
CA VAL A 122 5.02 -9.45 -9.33
C VAL A 122 4.45 -8.04 -9.29
N ASP A 123 3.33 -7.79 -9.95
CA ASP A 123 2.65 -6.48 -9.97
C ASP A 123 2.22 -6.04 -8.55
N LEU A 124 1.73 -6.97 -7.72
CA LEU A 124 1.41 -6.74 -6.31
C LEU A 124 2.67 -6.35 -5.53
N THR A 125 3.79 -7.03 -5.78
CA THR A 125 5.07 -6.74 -5.13
C THR A 125 5.60 -5.36 -5.56
N ILE A 126 5.44 -4.97 -6.83
CA ILE A 126 5.76 -3.61 -7.31
C ILE A 126 4.87 -2.58 -6.61
N ALA A 127 3.58 -2.86 -6.41
CA ALA A 127 2.67 -1.98 -5.66
C ALA A 127 3.14 -1.78 -4.21
N ILE A 128 3.51 -2.86 -3.52
CA ILE A 128 4.05 -2.80 -2.14
C ILE A 128 5.35 -1.99 -2.09
N ALA A 129 6.27 -2.22 -3.05
CA ALA A 129 7.53 -1.50 -3.14
C ALA A 129 7.32 0.00 -3.41
N ALA A 130 6.43 0.34 -4.34
CA ALA A 130 6.06 1.71 -4.66
C ALA A 130 5.52 2.42 -3.42
N MET A 131 4.56 1.81 -2.70
CA MET A 131 4.01 2.42 -1.50
C MET A 131 5.05 2.59 -0.41
N ASN A 132 5.95 1.62 -0.23
CA ASN A 132 7.09 1.74 0.68
C ASN A 132 7.99 2.94 0.34
N ALA A 133 8.22 3.22 -0.94
CA ALA A 133 8.95 4.40 -1.39
C ALA A 133 8.18 5.70 -1.09
N PHE A 134 6.89 5.76 -1.42
CA PHE A 134 6.06 6.94 -1.14
C PHE A 134 5.89 7.21 0.36
N ASN A 135 5.79 6.19 1.20
CA ASN A 135 5.77 6.37 2.66
C ASN A 135 7.08 6.99 3.16
N ARG A 136 8.24 6.56 2.63
CA ARG A 136 9.54 7.17 2.96
C ARG A 136 9.56 8.65 2.59
N MET A 137 9.00 9.03 1.44
CA MET A 137 8.87 10.45 1.06
C MET A 137 7.87 11.19 1.97
N GLY A 138 6.67 10.62 2.18
CA GLY A 138 5.61 11.16 3.03
C GLY A 138 6.08 11.51 4.44
N VAL A 139 6.69 10.53 5.10
CA VAL A 139 7.20 10.67 6.47
C VAL A 139 8.41 11.60 6.51
N SER A 140 9.39 11.42 5.62
CA SER A 140 10.64 12.19 5.63
C SER A 140 10.42 13.66 5.31
N PHE A 141 9.44 14.01 4.48
CA PHE A 141 9.15 15.41 4.11
C PHE A 141 7.91 15.98 4.81
N ARG A 142 7.31 15.26 5.78
CA ARG A 142 6.18 15.72 6.60
C ARG A 142 4.99 16.21 5.77
N LEU A 143 4.63 15.41 4.76
CA LEU A 143 3.41 15.64 3.98
C LEU A 143 2.20 15.60 4.92
N LYS A 144 1.30 16.58 4.79
CA LYS A 144 0.12 16.69 5.65
C LYS A 144 -1.06 15.90 5.08
N PRO A 145 -1.83 15.19 5.92
CA PRO A 145 -3.12 14.64 5.47
C PRO A 145 -4.10 15.78 5.14
N ALA A 146 -5.13 15.46 4.35
CA ALA A 146 -6.30 16.32 4.13
C ALA A 146 -7.32 16.23 5.28
N ALA A 147 -7.15 15.29 6.20
CA ALA A 147 -7.94 15.17 7.44
C ALA A 147 -7.96 16.50 8.23
N LYS A 148 -9.13 16.82 8.77
CA LYS A 148 -9.38 17.99 9.61
C LYS A 148 -9.91 17.51 10.97
N ALA A 149 -9.56 18.22 12.03
CA ALA A 149 -10.11 18.03 13.37
C ALA A 149 -11.48 18.70 13.49
#